data_AF-A0A4U3AL76-F1
#
_entry.id   AF-A0A4U3AL76-F1
#
_cell.length_a   1.000
_cell.length_b   1.000
_cell.length_c   1.000
_cell.angle_alpha   90.00
_cell.angle_beta   90.00
_cell.angle_gamma   90.00
#
_symmetry.space_group_name_H-M   'P 1'
#
loop_
_entity.id
_entity.type
_entity.pdbx_description
1 polymer ?
#
loop_
_entity_poly.entity_id
_entity_poly.type
_entity_poly.pdbx_seq_one_letter_code
_entity_poly.pdbx_strand_id
1 'polypeptide(L)' 'QLDHSFDFIFLDSERTQYMWWLEHIKRILQPKGFLVVDNATSHASELAEFRKMIEEDEMFETVLLAFQNGAFVALKKS' A
#
# COMPACT_ATOMS: atom_id res chain seq x y z
N GLN A 1 -8.31 -1.05 20.30
CA GLN A 1 -8.58 -0.67 18.90
C GLN A 1 -7.42 0.20 18.45
N LEU A 2 -6.62 -0.22 17.46
CA LEU A 2 -5.33 0.40 17.07
C LEU A 2 -5.50 1.42 15.92
N ASP A 3 -6.47 2.31 16.04
CA ASP A 3 -6.73 3.29 14.97
C ASP A 3 -5.57 4.31 14.93
N HIS A 4 -5.11 4.66 13.72
CA HIS A 4 -4.00 5.60 13.50
C HIS A 4 -2.75 5.34 14.35
N SER A 5 -2.42 4.06 14.57
CA SER A 5 -1.33 3.65 15.47
C SER A 5 0.02 3.42 14.76
N PHE A 6 0.05 3.46 13.42
CA PHE A 6 1.26 3.23 12.63
C PHE A 6 1.53 4.39 11.68
N ASP A 7 2.79 4.84 11.61
CA ASP A 7 3.33 5.75 10.59
C ASP A 7 3.79 5.02 9.32
N PHE A 8 4.10 3.74 9.44
CA PHE A 8 4.69 2.97 8.36
C PHE A 8 4.16 1.52 8.36
N ILE A 9 3.72 1.05 7.20
CA ILE A 9 3.29 -0.33 6.96
C ILE A 9 4.05 -0.85 5.74
N PHE A 10 4.73 -1.98 5.89
CA PHE A 10 5.47 -2.64 4.82
C PHE A 10 4.86 -4.01 4.51
N LEU A 11 4.52 -4.25 3.25
CA LEU A 11 3.94 -5.49 2.77
C LEU A 11 4.94 -6.24 1.88
N ASP A 12 5.47 -7.33 2.44
CA ASP A 12 6.18 -8.39 1.71
C ASP A 12 5.61 -9.73 2.16
N SER A 13 4.42 -10.05 1.67
CA SER A 13 3.66 -11.23 2.10
C SER A 13 2.74 -11.76 1.00
N GLU A 14 1.77 -12.60 1.38
CA GLU A 14 0.83 -13.25 0.47
C GLU A 14 -0.13 -12.23 -0.19
N ARG A 15 0.10 -11.97 -1.48
CA ARG A 15 -0.55 -10.89 -2.26
C ARG A 15 -2.05 -11.07 -2.39
N THR A 16 -2.54 -12.32 -2.38
CA THR A 16 -3.97 -12.63 -2.44
C THR A 16 -4.76 -12.07 -1.25
N GLN A 17 -4.09 -11.70 -0.15
CA GLN A 17 -4.71 -11.13 1.04
C GLN A 17 -4.83 -9.59 1.02
N TYR A 18 -4.10 -8.90 0.14
CA TYR A 18 -3.94 -7.43 0.22
C TYR A 18 -5.28 -6.69 0.07
N MET A 19 -6.14 -7.21 -0.81
CA MET A 19 -7.50 -6.69 -1.02
C MET A 19 -8.33 -6.71 0.27
N TRP A 20 -8.26 -7.81 1.02
CA TRP A 20 -8.98 -8.00 2.28
C TRP A 20 -8.45 -7.12 3.40
N TRP A 21 -7.15 -6.79 3.36
CA TRP A 21 -6.50 -5.98 4.37
C TRP A 21 -6.65 -4.48 4.15
N LEU A 22 -7.01 -4.02 2.95
CA LEU A 22 -6.97 -2.60 2.59
C LEU A 22 -7.71 -1.70 3.59
N GLU A 23 -8.94 -2.05 3.97
CA GLU A 23 -9.71 -1.25 4.93
C GLU A 23 -9.12 -1.26 6.34
N HIS A 24 -8.44 -2.36 6.73
CA HIS A 24 -7.72 -2.42 8.00
C HIS A 24 -6.46 -1.54 7.96
N ILE A 25 -5.71 -1.62 6.86
CA ILE A 25 -4.53 -0.79 6.61
C ILE A 25 -4.92 0.70 6.68
N LYS A 26 -5.98 1.09 5.97
CA LYS A 26 -6.52 2.46 5.99
C LYS A 26 -6.88 2.91 7.40
N ARG A 27 -7.48 2.06 8.22
CA ARG A 27 -7.87 2.38 9.59
C ARG A 27 -6.67 2.55 10.53
N ILE A 28 -5.69 1.64 10.47
CA ILE A 28 -4.56 1.63 11.42
C ILE A 28 -3.43 2.59 11.01
N LEU A 29 -3.33 2.94 9.72
CA LEU A 29 -2.36 3.91 9.22
C LEU A 29 -2.78 5.33 9.61
N GLN A 30 -1.87 6.08 10.21
CA GLN A 30 -2.11 7.47 10.57
C GLN A 30 -2.07 8.38 9.33
N PRO A 31 -2.72 9.55 9.35
CA PRO A 31 -2.54 10.55 8.31
C PRO A 31 -1.06 10.91 8.16
N LYS A 32 -0.60 11.12 6.92
CA LYS A 32 0.82 11.29 6.54
C LYS A 32 1.70 10.05 6.76
N GLY A 33 1.12 8.90 7.08
CA GLY A 33 1.84 7.62 7.12
C GLY A 33 2.01 6.98 5.74
N PHE A 34 2.93 6.04 5.63
CA PHE A 34 3.26 5.34 4.39
C PHE A 34 2.83 3.87 4.42
N LEU A 35 2.23 3.43 3.32
CA LEU A 35 2.13 2.03 2.94
C LEU A 35 3.17 1.76 1.84
N VAL A 36 3.99 0.74 2.02
CA VAL A 36 4.98 0.30 1.02
C VAL A 36 4.74 -1.17 0.70
N VAL A 37 4.70 -1.49 -0.58
CA VAL A 37 4.58 -2.86 -1.09
C VAL A 37 5.84 -3.21 -1.85
N ASP A 38 6.53 -4.25 -1.41
CA ASP A 38 7.74 -4.73 -2.07
C ASP A 38 7.42 -5.57 -3.32
N ASN A 39 8.43 -5.79 -4.15
CA ASN A 39 8.37 -6.62 -5.34
C ASN A 39 7.28 -6.19 -6.35
N ALA A 40 7.05 -4.87 -6.45
CA ALA A 40 5.94 -4.28 -7.17
C ALA A 40 6.09 -4.28 -8.71
N THR A 41 7.32 -4.36 -9.23
CA THR A 41 7.56 -4.50 -10.67
C THR A 41 7.68 -5.96 -11.09
N SER A 42 8.33 -6.80 -10.28
CA SER A 42 8.47 -8.24 -10.52
C SER A 42 7.13 -9.00 -10.48
N HIS A 43 6.18 -8.55 -9.64
CA HIS A 43 4.83 -9.12 -9.51
C HIS A 43 3.72 -8.17 -9.95
N ALA A 44 3.97 -7.38 -11.01
CA ALA A 44 3.05 -6.32 -11.44
C ALA A 44 1.61 -6.82 -11.73
N SER A 45 1.45 -8.02 -12.31
CA SER A 45 0.13 -8.57 -12.64
C SER A 45 -0.68 -8.96 -11.41
N GLU A 46 -0.03 -9.55 -10.40
CA GLU A 46 -0.68 -9.95 -9.14
C GLU A 46 -1.09 -8.75 -8.31
N LEU A 47 -0.34 -7.65 -8.42
CA LEU A 47 -0.60 -6.41 -7.70
C LEU A 47 -1.48 -5.43 -8.48
N ALA A 48 -1.84 -5.72 -9.73
CA ALA A 48 -2.51 -4.76 -10.61
C ALA A 48 -3.83 -4.24 -10.03
N GLU A 49 -4.67 -5.14 -9.51
CA GLU A 49 -5.96 -4.77 -8.94
C GLU A 49 -5.80 -4.01 -7.62
N PHE A 50 -4.93 -4.47 -6.74
CA PHE A 50 -4.64 -3.81 -5.46
C PHE A 50 -4.07 -2.40 -5.67
N ARG A 51 -3.10 -2.26 -6.58
CA ARG A 51 -2.52 -0.97 -6.93
C ARG A 51 -3.55 -0.03 -7.50
N LYS A 52 -4.38 -0.51 -8.44
CA LYS A 52 -5.45 0.28 -9.05
C LYS A 52 -6.39 0.85 -7.99
N MET A 53 -6.82 0.03 -7.03
CA MET A 53 -7.69 0.52 -5.95
C MET A 53 -7.04 1.63 -5.12
N ILE A 54 -5.76 1.52 -4.79
CA ILE A 54 -5.06 2.57 -4.02
C ILE A 54 -4.80 3.81 -4.88
N GLU A 55 -4.49 3.64 -6.16
CA GLU A 55 -4.32 4.74 -7.12
C GLU A 55 -5.62 5.51 -7.36
N GLU A 56 -6.78 4.84 -7.30
CA GLU A 56 -8.13 5.45 -7.40
C GLU A 56 -8.67 5.99 -6.06
N ASP A 57 -8.06 5.62 -4.93
CA ASP A 57 -8.49 6.07 -3.60
C ASP A 57 -7.93 7.46 -3.30
N GLU A 58 -8.84 8.45 -3.22
CA GLU A 58 -8.51 9.83 -2.89
C GLU A 58 -7.87 10.01 -1.50
N MET A 59 -7.77 8.99 -0.64
CA MET A 59 -6.99 9.05 0.60
C MET A 59 -5.49 8.97 0.37
N PHE A 60 -5.02 8.52 -0.79
CA PHE A 60 -3.60 8.26 -1.02
C PHE A 60 -3.00 9.13 -2.13
N GLU A 61 -1.69 9.36 -2.01
CA GLU A 61 -0.81 9.78 -3.09
C GLU A 61 0.19 8.65 -3.33
N THR A 62 0.39 8.26 -4.59
CA THR A 62 1.13 7.03 -4.91
C THR A 62 2.30 7.27 -5.83
N VAL A 63 3.31 6.40 -5.73
CA VAL A 63 4.43 6.33 -6.66
C VAL A 63 4.92 4.90 -6.80
N LEU A 64 5.24 4.49 -8.02
CA LEU A 64 5.95 3.25 -8.29
C LEU A 64 7.43 3.56 -8.50
N LEU A 65 8.28 3.06 -7.60
CA LEU A 65 9.72 3.17 -7.70
C LEU A 65 10.28 1.92 -8.38
N ALA A 66 10.85 2.06 -9.57
CA ALA A 66 11.26 0.94 -10.41
C ALA A 66 12.72 0.46 -10.16
N PHE A 67 13.27 0.67 -8.97
CA PHE A 67 14.59 0.12 -8.61
C PHE A 67 14.47 -1.34 -8.14
N GLN A 68 15.46 -2.18 -8.44
CA GLN A 68 15.47 -3.61 -8.10
C GLN A 68 14.16 -4.31 -8.51
N ASN A 69 13.48 -5.00 -7.60
CA ASN A 69 12.21 -5.69 -7.84
C ASN A 69 10.98 -4.76 -7.75
N GLY A 70 11.21 -3.47 -7.55
CA GLY A 70 10.22 -2.41 -7.50
C GLY A 70 9.54 -2.25 -6.16
N ALA A 71 9.22 -1.01 -5.79
CA ALA A 71 8.43 -0.68 -4.60
C ALA A 71 7.25 0.22 -4.98
N PHE A 72 6.04 -0.18 -4.61
CA PHE A 72 4.86 0.69 -4.71
C PHE A 72 4.67 1.38 -3.36
N VAL A 73 4.71 2.71 -3.36
CA VAL A 73 4.62 3.54 -2.17
C VAL A 73 3.34 4.36 -2.23
N ALA A 74 2.55 4.34 -1.16
CA ALA A 74 1.36 5.13 -0.98
C ALA A 74 1.45 5.95 0.31
N LEU A 75 1.43 7.27 0.18
CA LEU A 75 1.31 8.22 1.29
C LEU A 75 -0.16 8.44 1.60
N LYS A 76 -0.58 8.20 2.84
CA LYS A 76 -1.92 8.58 3.30
C LYS A 76 -1.96 10.09 3.50
N LYS A 77 -2.90 10.77 2.84
CA LYS A 77 -3.09 12.21 2.99
C LYS A 77 -3.59 12.59 4.40
N SER A 78 -3.55 13.89 4.68
CA SER A 78 -3.93 14.46 5.99
C SER A 78 -5.43 14.35 6.25
#